data_AF-A0A2D8KJS8-F1
#
_entry.id   AF-A0A2D8KJS8-F1
#
_cell.length_a   1.000
_cell.length_b   1.000
_cell.length_c   1.000
_cell.angle_alpha   90.00
_cell.angle_beta   90.00
_cell.angle_gamma   90.00
#
_symmetry.space_group_name_H-M   'P 1'
#
loop_
_entity.id
_entity.type
_entity.pdbx_description
1 polymer ?
#
loop_
_entity_poly.entity_id
_entity_poly.type
_entity_poly.pdbx_seq_one_letter_code
_entity_poly.pdbx_strand_id
1 'polypeptide(L)'
;MKNIFSISIILLFLLNDPLFGQVFSYKSLQNGQTISHRILMDDEYIVETQFTSNPNQFIKTIGGFYKLKANEIFVKLEFNSNFSNDSLKTISISDHSKWKKISKKPKLLQGKWLMAGRV
;
A
#
# COMPACT_ATOMS: atom_id res chain seq x y z
N MET A 1 3.17 -41.20 22.24
CA MET A 1 4.12 -40.07 22.06
C MET A 1 4.25 -39.62 20.60
N LYS A 2 4.26 -40.50 19.58
CA LYS A 2 4.31 -40.11 18.14
C LYS A 2 3.19 -39.14 17.69
N ASN A 3 1.97 -39.30 18.20
CA ASN A 3 0.83 -38.49 17.76
C ASN A 3 0.83 -37.05 18.30
N ILE A 4 1.51 -36.79 19.43
CA ILE A 4 1.59 -35.45 20.05
C ILE A 4 2.53 -34.55 19.23
N PHE A 5 3.62 -35.12 18.71
CA PHE A 5 4.56 -34.41 17.83
C PHE A 5 3.91 -33.99 16.52
N SER A 6 3.05 -34.85 15.94
CA SER A 6 2.30 -34.56 14.72
C SER A 6 1.23 -33.46 14.92
N ILE A 7 0.58 -33.43 16.09
CA ILE A 7 -0.41 -32.38 16.43
C ILE A 7 0.28 -31.02 16.60
N SER A 8 1.47 -31.00 17.22
CA SER A 8 2.26 -29.77 17.38
C SER A 8 2.69 -29.16 16.03
N ILE A 9 2.99 -29.99 15.03
CA ILE A 9 3.34 -29.55 13.68
C ILE A 9 2.15 -28.93 12.95
N ILE A 10 0.94 -29.46 13.13
CA ILE A 10 -0.27 -28.92 12.51
C ILE A 10 -0.66 -27.56 13.10
N LEU A 11 -0.46 -27.37 14.41
CA LEU A 11 -0.76 -26.10 15.09
C LEU A 11 0.14 -24.94 14.63
N LEU A 12 1.39 -25.22 14.24
CA LEU A 12 2.32 -24.23 13.70
C LEU A 12 1.89 -23.68 12.33
N PHE A 13 1.12 -24.42 11.54
CA PHE A 13 0.62 -23.93 10.24
C PHE A 13 -0.59 -23.00 10.37
N LEU A 14 -1.33 -23.04 11.47
CA LEU A 14 -2.53 -22.24 11.70
C LEU A 14 -2.25 -20.80 12.18
N LEU A 15 -1.00 -20.48 12.53
CA LEU A 15 -0.59 -19.15 13.00
C LEU A 15 -0.11 -18.21 11.88
N ASN A 16 -0.19 -18.63 10.62
CA ASN A 16 0.20 -17.78 9.50
C ASN A 16 -1.02 -17.00 9.01
N ASP A 17 -1.27 -15.83 9.59
CA ASP A 17 -2.19 -14.87 8.99
C ASP A 17 -1.66 -14.49 7.60
N PRO A 18 -2.43 -14.71 6.53
CA PRO A 18 -1.98 -14.37 5.20
C PRO A 18 -1.99 -12.84 5.03
N LEU A 19 -0.80 -12.23 5.07
CA LEU A 19 -0.60 -10.80 4.79
C LEU A 19 -0.82 -10.54 3.29
N PHE A 20 -2.05 -10.18 2.91
CA PHE A 20 -2.41 -9.94 1.52
C PHE A 20 -2.19 -8.48 1.11
N GLY A 21 -1.32 -8.25 0.13
CA GLY A 21 -1.19 -6.95 -0.53
C GLY A 21 -2.42 -6.63 -1.38
N GLN A 22 -2.98 -5.44 -1.23
CA GLN A 22 -4.09 -4.91 -2.01
C GLN A 22 -3.61 -3.77 -2.90
N VAL A 23 -4.19 -3.68 -4.10
CA VAL A 23 -3.89 -2.61 -5.05
C VAL A 23 -5.16 -1.81 -5.34
N PHE A 24 -5.10 -0.51 -5.10
CA PHE A 24 -6.17 0.43 -5.39
C PHE A 24 -5.73 1.47 -6.41
N SER A 25 -6.72 2.08 -7.07
CA SER A 25 -6.49 3.22 -7.95
C SER A 25 -7.64 4.21 -7.91
N TYR A 26 -7.31 5.48 -8.08
CA TYR A 26 -8.27 6.55 -8.32
C TYR A 26 -7.63 7.66 -9.16
N LYS A 27 -8.44 8.62 -9.58
CA LYS A 27 -7.98 9.79 -10.33
C LYS A 27 -8.39 11.06 -9.59
N SER A 28 -7.54 12.08 -9.66
CA SER A 28 -7.84 13.43 -9.19
C SER A 28 -7.54 14.46 -10.28
N LEU A 29 -8.08 15.67 -10.16
CA LEU A 29 -7.77 16.80 -11.02
C LEU A 29 -6.98 17.82 -10.21
N GLN A 30 -5.77 18.14 -10.65
CA GLN A 30 -4.93 19.17 -10.05
C GLN A 30 -4.39 20.07 -11.17
N ASN A 31 -4.57 21.39 -11.03
CA ASN A 31 -4.09 22.39 -12.01
C ASN A 31 -4.51 22.08 -13.47
N GLY A 32 -5.74 21.59 -13.66
CA GLY A 32 -6.26 21.22 -14.99
C GLY A 32 -5.72 19.90 -15.55
N GLN A 33 -4.83 19.21 -14.82
CA GLN A 33 -4.25 17.94 -15.22
C GLN A 33 -4.83 16.77 -14.40
N THR A 34 -5.16 15.67 -15.08
CA THR A 34 -5.62 14.45 -14.41
C THR A 34 -4.42 13.69 -13.86
N ILE A 35 -4.42 13.48 -12.54
CA ILE A 35 -3.42 12.68 -11.84
C ILE A 35 -4.02 11.31 -11.56
N SER A 36 -3.29 10.28 -11.95
CA SER A 36 -3.57 8.89 -11.59
C SER A 36 -2.83 8.55 -10.31
N HIS A 37 -3.55 7.95 -9.37
CA HIS A 37 -3.03 7.50 -8.10
C HIS A 37 -3.08 5.97 -8.07
N ARG A 38 -1.96 5.34 -7.73
CA ARG A 38 -1.87 3.90 -7.50
C ARG A 38 -1.42 3.66 -6.07
N ILE A 39 -2.23 2.92 -5.32
CA ILE A 39 -1.97 2.63 -3.92
C ILE A 39 -1.73 1.13 -3.78
N LEU A 40 -0.60 0.79 -3.19
CA LEU A 40 -0.29 -0.56 -2.70
C LEU A 40 -0.40 -0.51 -1.19
N MET A 41 -1.20 -1.40 -0.61
CA MET A 41 -1.48 -1.36 0.82
C MET A 41 -1.68 -2.77 1.37
N ASP A 42 -1.14 -3.03 2.55
CA ASP A 42 -1.49 -4.19 3.37
C ASP A 42 -2.02 -3.73 4.73
N ASP A 43 -2.00 -4.60 5.74
CA ASP A 43 -2.57 -4.30 7.05
C ASP A 43 -1.79 -3.24 7.84
N GLU A 44 -0.54 -2.96 7.47
CA GLU A 44 0.35 -2.05 8.25
C GLU A 44 1.09 -1.01 7.39
N TYR A 45 1.20 -1.26 6.08
CA TYR A 45 2.03 -0.46 5.18
C TYR A 45 1.26 0.07 3.99
N ILE A 46 1.60 1.29 3.55
CA ILE A 46 1.02 1.92 2.38
C ILE A 46 2.11 2.55 1.49
N VAL A 47 1.94 2.42 0.19
CA VAL A 47 2.72 3.10 -0.84
C VAL A 47 1.75 3.72 -1.84
N GLU A 48 1.91 5.01 -2.10
CA GLU A 48 1.16 5.72 -3.13
C GLU A 48 2.12 6.22 -4.21
N THR A 49 1.82 5.93 -5.48
CA THR A 49 2.49 6.51 -6.65
C THR A 49 1.52 7.37 -7.43
N GLN A 50 1.96 8.58 -7.78
CA GLN A 50 1.23 9.55 -8.57
C GLN A 50 1.92 9.77 -9.92
N PHE A 51 1.12 9.75 -10.98
CA PHE A 51 1.60 9.99 -12.35
C PHE A 51 0.49 10.55 -13.23
N THR A 52 0.87 11.31 -14.25
CA THR A 52 -0.05 11.79 -15.29
C THR A 52 -0.17 10.76 -16.41
N SER A 53 -1.23 10.85 -17.23
CA SER A 53 -1.43 9.93 -18.37
C SER A 53 -1.32 10.60 -19.75
N ASN A 54 -1.22 11.92 -19.81
CA ASN A 54 -1.01 12.66 -21.05
C ASN A 54 -0.34 14.02 -20.77
N PRO A 55 0.99 14.13 -20.93
CA PRO A 55 1.94 13.04 -21.17
C PRO A 55 2.05 12.07 -19.99
N ASN A 56 2.66 10.91 -20.16
CA ASN A 56 2.97 10.00 -19.05
C ASN A 56 4.17 10.54 -18.27
N GLN A 57 3.93 11.14 -17.10
CA GLN A 57 4.97 11.72 -16.27
C GLN A 57 4.84 11.23 -14.83
N PHE A 58 5.96 10.77 -14.27
CA PHE A 58 6.07 10.49 -12.84
C PHE A 58 5.98 11.80 -12.04
N ILE A 59 5.15 11.83 -11.00
CA ILE A 59 5.02 12.98 -10.11
C ILE A 59 5.75 12.70 -8.79
N LYS A 60 5.32 11.67 -8.07
CA LYS A 60 5.93 11.25 -6.80
C LYS A 60 5.50 9.85 -6.39
N THR A 61 6.34 9.22 -5.58
CA THR A 61 5.97 8.11 -4.70
C THR A 61 6.26 8.49 -3.24
N ILE A 62 5.33 8.14 -2.36
CA ILE A 62 5.46 8.21 -0.92
C ILE A 62 5.06 6.86 -0.31
N GLY A 63 5.60 6.55 0.86
CA GLY A 63 5.15 5.37 1.59
C GLY A 63 5.76 5.23 2.98
N GLY A 64 5.15 4.37 3.78
CA GLY A 64 5.52 4.13 5.16
C GLY A 64 4.44 3.39 5.93
N PHE A 65 4.70 3.20 7.22
CA PHE A 65 3.73 2.59 8.13
C PHE A 65 2.53 3.50 8.35
N TYR A 66 1.34 2.90 8.37
CA TYR A 66 0.11 3.64 8.64
C TYR A 66 -0.64 3.12 9.87
N LYS A 67 -1.52 3.97 10.39
CA LYS A 67 -2.55 3.60 11.36
C LYS A 67 -3.90 4.11 10.90
N LEU A 68 -4.92 3.26 10.94
CA LEU A 68 -6.30 3.67 10.72
C LEU A 68 -6.89 4.15 12.06
N LYS A 69 -7.39 5.39 12.08
CA LYS A 69 -8.17 5.92 13.21
C LYS A 69 -9.49 6.47 12.68
N ALA A 70 -10.61 5.95 13.18
CA ALA A 70 -11.93 6.21 12.61
C ALA A 70 -11.95 5.95 11.10
N ASN A 71 -12.00 6.99 10.27
CA ASN A 71 -12.00 6.90 8.80
C ASN A 71 -10.78 7.59 8.17
N GLU A 72 -9.71 7.76 8.92
CA GLU A 72 -8.52 8.48 8.48
C GLU A 72 -7.27 7.61 8.60
N ILE A 73 -6.49 7.58 7.51
CA ILE A 73 -5.24 6.84 7.41
C ILE A 73 -4.10 7.81 7.73
N PHE A 74 -3.44 7.61 8.87
CA PHE A 74 -2.27 8.39 9.27
C PHE A 74 -1.01 7.63 8.89
N VAL A 75 -0.17 8.21 8.03
CA VAL A 75 1.05 7.57 7.54
C VAL A 75 2.27 8.27 8.11
N LYS A 76 3.19 7.49 8.69
CA LYS A 76 4.55 7.92 9.01
C LYS A 76 5.43 7.53 7.83
N LEU A 77 5.84 8.51 7.02
CA LEU A 77 6.60 8.28 5.80
C LEU A 77 8.02 7.80 6.14
N GLU A 78 8.39 6.67 5.55
CA GLU A 78 9.78 6.20 5.52
C GLU A 78 10.49 6.66 4.25
N PHE A 79 9.73 6.96 3.20
CA PHE A 79 10.25 7.57 1.99
C PHE A 79 9.24 8.53 1.36
N ASN A 80 9.80 9.58 0.76
CA ASN A 80 9.07 10.59 0.02
C ASN A 80 9.98 11.10 -1.10
N SER A 81 9.69 10.70 -2.33
CA SER A 81 10.49 11.13 -3.50
C SER A 81 10.44 12.64 -3.75
N ASN A 82 9.47 13.37 -3.18
CA ASN A 82 9.34 14.82 -3.28
C ASN A 82 9.84 15.55 -2.02
N PHE A 83 10.58 14.86 -1.14
CA PHE A 83 11.01 15.38 0.16
C PHE A 83 11.80 16.69 0.06
N SER A 84 12.64 16.88 -0.96
CA SER A 84 13.39 18.13 -1.15
C SER A 84 12.48 19.35 -1.35
N ASN A 85 11.25 19.15 -1.84
CA ASN A 85 10.32 20.24 -2.13
C ASN A 85 9.29 20.45 -1.01
N ASP A 86 8.87 19.39 -0.32
CA ASP A 86 7.79 19.47 0.69
C ASP A 86 8.24 19.12 2.13
N SER A 87 9.40 18.47 2.28
CA SER A 87 9.96 18.00 3.55
C SER A 87 9.00 17.17 4.42
N LEU A 88 7.98 16.56 3.82
CA LEU A 88 6.95 15.83 4.56
C LEU A 88 7.49 14.50 5.09
N LYS A 89 7.26 14.27 6.38
CA LYS A 89 7.56 13.01 7.08
C LYS A 89 6.29 12.26 7.52
N THR A 90 5.14 12.90 7.43
CA THR A 90 3.84 12.33 7.81
C THR A 90 2.76 12.87 6.89
N ILE A 91 1.75 12.05 6.58
CA ILE A 91 0.55 12.48 5.86
C ILE A 91 -0.70 11.91 6.49
N SER A 92 -1.84 12.51 6.14
CA SER A 92 -3.16 12.03 6.52
C SER A 92 -4.04 11.89 5.28
N ILE A 93 -4.77 10.78 5.18
CA ILE A 93 -5.68 10.51 4.06
C ILE A 93 -7.07 10.27 4.62
N SER A 94 -7.94 11.27 4.47
CA SER A 94 -9.30 11.26 5.03
C SER A 94 -10.35 10.78 4.01
N ASP A 95 -10.18 11.06 2.70
CA ASP A 95 -11.08 10.59 1.62
C ASP A 95 -10.42 9.48 0.79
N HIS A 96 -10.75 8.24 1.14
CA HIS A 96 -10.41 7.04 0.36
C HIS A 96 -11.64 6.37 -0.27
N SER A 97 -12.80 7.06 -0.28
CA SER A 97 -14.06 6.53 -0.81
C SER A 97 -14.02 6.26 -2.33
N LYS A 98 -13.18 7.01 -3.05
CA LYS A 98 -13.00 6.92 -4.50
C LYS A 98 -12.05 5.81 -4.92
N TRP A 99 -11.42 5.11 -3.96
CA TRP A 99 -10.44 4.07 -4.25
C TRP A 99 -11.12 2.85 -4.84
N LYS A 100 -10.73 2.51 -6.07
CA LYS A 100 -11.19 1.30 -6.73
C LYS A 100 -10.15 0.22 -6.57
N LYS A 101 -10.52 -0.89 -5.93
CA LYS A 101 -9.67 -2.08 -5.85
C LYS A 101 -9.48 -2.66 -7.25
N ILE A 102 -8.23 -2.80 -7.68
CA ILE A 102 -7.85 -3.34 -9.00
C ILE A 102 -7.09 -4.67 -8.90
N SER A 103 -6.76 -5.13 -7.69
CA SER A 103 -6.13 -6.44 -7.47
C SER A 103 -7.11 -7.59 -7.74
N LYS A 104 -6.66 -8.62 -8.49
CA LYS A 104 -7.33 -9.93 -8.58
C LYS A 104 -7.24 -10.69 -7.23
N LYS A 105 -7.85 -11.88 -7.12
CA LYS A 105 -7.80 -12.72 -5.89
C LYS A 105 -6.38 -12.76 -5.32
N PRO A 106 -6.21 -12.51 -4.02
CA PRO A 106 -4.90 -12.27 -3.45
C PRO A 106 -4.07 -13.56 -3.41
N LYS A 107 -2.81 -13.48 -3.83
CA LYS A 107 -1.79 -14.52 -3.60
C LYS A 107 -0.85 -14.02 -2.50
N LEU A 108 -0.40 -14.93 -1.63
CA LEU A 108 0.40 -14.67 -0.43
C LEU A 108 1.55 -13.66 -0.56
N LEU A 109 2.17 -13.54 -1.73
CA LEU A 109 3.34 -12.67 -1.97
C LEU A 109 3.10 -11.59 -3.04
N GLN A 110 1.90 -11.53 -3.62
CA GLN A 110 1.62 -10.65 -4.75
C GLN A 110 1.34 -9.22 -4.25
N GLY A 111 2.37 -8.38 -4.25
CA GLY A 111 2.29 -6.97 -3.86
C GLY A 111 3.46 -6.52 -3.00
N LYS A 112 4.00 -7.38 -2.13
CA LYS A 112 5.15 -7.05 -1.26
C LYS A 112 6.45 -6.82 -2.05
N TRP A 113 6.72 -7.65 -3.08
CA TRP A 113 7.87 -7.45 -3.97
C TRP A 113 7.77 -6.17 -4.82
N LEU A 114 6.56 -5.71 -5.11
CA LEU A 114 6.31 -4.46 -5.86
C LEU A 114 6.54 -3.20 -5.00
N MET A 115 6.44 -3.31 -3.67
CA MET A 115 6.72 -2.20 -2.74
C MET A 115 8.23 -1.91 -2.60
N ALA A 116 9.10 -2.85 -2.97
CA ALA A 116 10.56 -2.74 -2.81
C ALA A 116 11.30 -2.06 -3.98
N GLY A 117 10.58 -1.51 -4.97
CA GLY A 117 11.19 -0.62 -5.97
C GLY A 117 12.16 -1.26 -6.95
N ARG A 118 12.07 -2.56 -7.22
CA ARG A 118 12.72 -3.21 -8.38
C ARG A 118 11.70 -4.01 -9.17
N VAL A 119 11.48 -3.61 -10.41
CA VAL A 119 10.99 -4.45 -11.50
C VAL A 119 12.16 -4.68 -12.44
#